data_AF-A0A8J6TAV7-F1
#
_entry.id   AF-A0A8J6TAV7-F1
#
_cell.length_a   1.000
_cell.length_b   1.000
_cell.length_c   1.000
_cell.angle_alpha   90.00
_cell.angle_beta   90.00
_cell.angle_gamma   90.00
#
_symmetry.space_group_name_H-M   'P 1'
#
loop_
_entity.id
_entity.type
_entity.pdbx_description
1 polymer ?
#
loop_
_entity_poly.entity_id
_entity_poly.type
_entity_poly.pdbx_seq_one_letter_code
_entity_poly.pdbx_strand_id
1 'polypeptide(L)'
;MEEQLELLIKLYENLKTTFIRNHKGKDEKSIYFSLLNLGSKTKRMRILQKAAVPAMSLNNKHLELLINLNYVEYIDKKRDICFTSFGIWKSENILDVIDTKELLDFIDNKWFNCFADFNRPLSDKEKVILFTLLSVRAFSKNSAVELKNENCHDGWAKALNLSFDFLHKKQIISDKNLLSSMTKETKSLQPVIHFFRYSEYLPKQTNGIFIARGNNSYYLDLYKHEKIDVQSLIFLFEIIFQDKMDFVLMDKTNEHCQKTSYDISIKVFTLDKHIFSTLDYDDLVKQTLRRIIVSPTLKF
;
A
#
# COMPACT_ATOMS: atom_id res chain seq x y z
N MET A 1 -13.20 -37.27 -25.68
CA MET A 1 -12.48 -36.06 -25.24
C MET A 1 -12.93 -34.85 -26.04
N GLU A 2 -13.03 -34.95 -27.37
CA GLU A 2 -13.43 -33.86 -28.26
C GLU A 2 -14.79 -33.23 -27.92
N GLU A 3 -15.87 -34.03 -27.81
CA GLU A 3 -17.21 -33.53 -27.46
C GLU A 3 -17.29 -32.83 -26.08
N GLN A 4 -16.41 -33.19 -25.14
CA GLN A 4 -16.33 -32.52 -23.83
C GLN A 4 -15.61 -31.17 -23.91
N LEU A 5 -14.57 -31.09 -24.75
CA LEU A 5 -13.88 -29.82 -25.02
C LEU A 5 -14.80 -28.85 -25.75
N GLU A 6 -15.59 -29.33 -26.71
CA GLU A 6 -16.62 -28.53 -27.38
C GLU A 6 -17.65 -27.97 -26.39
N LEU A 7 -18.14 -28.80 -25.46
CA LEU A 7 -19.05 -28.34 -24.41
C LEU A 7 -18.40 -27.26 -23.53
N LEU A 8 -17.14 -27.47 -23.13
CA LEU A 8 -16.39 -26.51 -22.32
C LEU A 8 -16.23 -25.16 -23.05
N ILE A 9 -15.86 -25.18 -24.33
CA ILE A 9 -15.74 -23.98 -25.18
C ILE A 9 -17.09 -23.28 -25.31
N LYS A 10 -18.18 -24.01 -25.52
CA LYS A 10 -19.53 -23.44 -25.62
C LYS A 10 -19.96 -22.75 -24.33
N LEU A 11 -19.67 -23.35 -23.18
CA LEU A 11 -19.92 -22.71 -21.89
C LEU A 11 -19.07 -21.43 -21.76
N TYR A 12 -17.81 -21.48 -22.20
CA TYR A 12 -16.89 -20.34 -22.12
C TYR A 12 -17.37 -19.16 -22.97
N GLU A 13 -17.88 -19.39 -24.18
CA GLU A 13 -18.46 -18.34 -25.02
C GLU A 13 -19.69 -17.68 -24.38
N ASN A 14 -20.51 -18.45 -23.65
CA ASN A 14 -21.60 -17.89 -22.85
C ASN A 14 -21.09 -16.98 -21.72
N LEU A 15 -20.02 -17.40 -21.03
CA LEU A 15 -19.37 -16.59 -20.01
C LEU A 15 -18.79 -15.30 -20.61
N LYS A 16 -18.06 -15.39 -21.72
CA LYS A 16 -17.47 -14.26 -22.44
C LYS A 16 -18.53 -13.25 -22.87
N THR A 17 -19.59 -13.71 -23.52
CA THR A 17 -20.73 -12.88 -23.94
C THR A 17 -21.38 -12.19 -22.73
N THR A 18 -21.61 -12.95 -21.65
CA THR A 18 -22.16 -12.41 -20.41
C THR A 18 -21.25 -11.35 -19.81
N PHE A 19 -19.95 -11.58 -19.79
CA PHE A 19 -18.96 -10.64 -19.26
C PHE A 19 -18.99 -9.33 -20.05
N ILE A 20 -18.86 -9.38 -21.38
CA ILE A 20 -18.83 -8.20 -22.27
C ILE A 20 -20.13 -7.38 -22.14
N ARG A 21 -21.29 -8.04 -22.09
CA ARG A 21 -22.58 -7.35 -21.93
C ARG A 21 -22.69 -6.60 -20.60
N ASN A 22 -22.14 -7.15 -19.52
CA ASN A 22 -22.22 -6.57 -18.19
C ASN A 22 -21.09 -5.57 -17.90
N HIS A 23 -19.97 -5.63 -18.62
CA HIS A 23 -18.82 -4.72 -18.50
C HIS A 23 -18.63 -3.96 -19.83
N LYS A 24 -19.45 -2.92 -20.04
CA LYS A 24 -19.45 -2.08 -21.24
C LYS A 24 -18.03 -1.62 -21.62
N GLY A 25 -17.60 -1.96 -22.84
CA GLY A 25 -16.53 -1.23 -23.54
C GLY A 25 -15.09 -1.73 -23.32
N LYS A 26 -14.89 -2.96 -22.87
CA LYS A 26 -13.56 -3.57 -22.89
C LYS A 26 -13.54 -4.81 -23.78
N ASP A 27 -12.85 -4.68 -24.92
CA ASP A 27 -12.29 -5.85 -25.59
C ASP A 27 -11.16 -6.37 -24.70
N GLU A 28 -11.51 -7.26 -23.80
CA GLU A 28 -10.54 -7.95 -22.96
C GLU A 28 -10.11 -9.23 -23.69
N LYS A 29 -8.83 -9.28 -24.08
CA LYS A 29 -8.19 -10.44 -24.74
C LYS A 29 -8.48 -11.73 -23.95
N SER A 30 -8.41 -11.66 -22.62
CA SER A 30 -8.72 -12.75 -21.68
C SER A 30 -9.80 -12.35 -20.69
N ILE A 31 -10.83 -13.19 -20.57
CA ILE A 31 -11.84 -13.13 -19.49
C ILE A 31 -11.23 -13.56 -18.16
N TYR A 32 -10.29 -14.50 -18.16
CA TYR A 32 -9.62 -14.98 -16.95
C TYR A 32 -8.93 -13.84 -16.19
N PHE A 33 -8.00 -13.14 -16.84
CA PHE A 33 -7.27 -12.02 -16.22
C PHE A 33 -8.21 -10.89 -15.82
N SER A 34 -9.24 -10.66 -16.60
CA SER A 34 -10.24 -9.63 -16.37
C SER A 34 -11.06 -9.88 -15.11
N LEU A 35 -11.53 -11.12 -14.93
CA LEU A 35 -12.19 -11.53 -13.69
C LEU A 35 -11.25 -11.39 -12.48
N LEU A 36 -9.97 -11.78 -12.60
CA LEU A 36 -8.97 -11.60 -11.55
C LEU A 36 -8.75 -10.12 -11.20
N ASN A 37 -8.90 -9.20 -12.16
CA ASN A 37 -8.76 -7.74 -11.98
C ASN A 37 -9.98 -7.04 -11.35
N LEU A 38 -11.14 -7.70 -11.22
CA LEU A 38 -12.36 -7.03 -10.71
C LEU A 38 -12.32 -6.56 -9.24
N GLY A 39 -11.25 -6.85 -8.49
CA GLY A 39 -11.01 -6.41 -7.10
C GLY A 39 -11.98 -6.98 -6.05
N SER A 40 -13.21 -7.35 -6.43
CA SER A 40 -14.29 -7.78 -5.54
C SER A 40 -14.73 -9.21 -5.84
N LYS A 41 -14.72 -10.06 -4.80
CA LYS A 41 -15.24 -11.43 -4.86
C LYS A 41 -16.72 -11.45 -5.27
N THR A 42 -17.52 -10.54 -4.72
CA THR A 42 -18.96 -10.44 -5.02
C THR A 42 -19.23 -10.06 -6.48
N LYS A 43 -18.41 -9.17 -7.07
CA LYS A 43 -18.54 -8.83 -8.51
C LYS A 43 -18.25 -10.05 -9.38
N ARG A 44 -17.16 -10.78 -9.12
CA ARG A 44 -16.84 -12.03 -9.82
C ARG A 44 -17.97 -13.05 -9.70
N MET A 45 -18.44 -13.29 -8.48
CA MET A 45 -19.55 -14.22 -8.19
C MET A 45 -20.80 -13.87 -9.00
N ARG A 46 -21.22 -12.60 -9.05
CA ARG A 46 -22.40 -12.16 -9.81
C ARG A 46 -22.27 -12.39 -11.31
N ILE A 47 -21.07 -12.25 -11.88
CA ILE A 47 -20.84 -12.50 -13.30
C ILE A 47 -20.92 -14.00 -13.58
N LEU A 48 -20.23 -14.82 -12.77
CA LEU A 48 -20.25 -16.28 -12.91
C LEU A 48 -21.67 -16.84 -12.73
N GLN A 49 -22.44 -16.33 -11.77
CA GLN A 49 -23.85 -16.69 -11.57
C GLN A 49 -24.72 -16.32 -12.77
N LYS A 50 -24.50 -15.15 -13.38
CA LYS A 50 -25.26 -14.74 -14.58
C LYS A 50 -24.93 -15.59 -15.81
N ALA A 51 -23.71 -16.12 -15.87
CA ALA A 51 -23.26 -17.02 -16.92
C ALA A 51 -23.57 -18.49 -16.63
N ALA A 52 -24.15 -18.79 -15.46
CA ALA A 52 -24.44 -20.15 -15.05
C ALA A 52 -25.50 -20.80 -15.94
N VAL A 53 -25.38 -22.11 -16.11
CA VAL A 53 -26.26 -22.91 -16.97
C VAL A 53 -26.91 -24.02 -16.15
N PRO A 54 -28.21 -24.33 -16.32
CA PRO A 54 -28.83 -25.43 -15.62
C PRO A 54 -28.21 -26.77 -16.03
N ALA A 55 -27.74 -27.58 -15.08
CA ALA A 55 -27.13 -28.88 -15.37
C ALA A 55 -28.06 -29.83 -16.16
N MET A 56 -29.38 -29.73 -15.94
CA MET A 56 -30.38 -30.53 -16.65
C MET A 56 -30.42 -30.28 -18.16
N SER A 57 -29.85 -29.15 -18.63
CA SER A 57 -29.78 -28.83 -20.06
C SER A 57 -28.58 -29.49 -20.78
N LEU A 58 -27.73 -30.22 -20.04
CA LEU A 58 -26.48 -30.76 -20.54
C LEU A 58 -26.46 -32.30 -20.52
N ASN A 59 -25.62 -32.90 -21.36
CA ASN A 59 -25.38 -34.34 -21.33
C ASN A 59 -24.69 -34.73 -20.01
N ASN A 60 -25.33 -35.60 -19.23
CA ASN A 60 -24.87 -35.94 -17.88
C ASN A 60 -23.46 -36.55 -17.85
N LYS A 61 -23.11 -37.39 -18.84
CA LYS A 61 -21.77 -38.02 -18.90
C LYS A 61 -20.67 -36.99 -19.14
N HIS A 62 -20.92 -36.00 -19.99
CA HIS A 62 -19.94 -34.94 -20.26
C HIS A 62 -19.83 -33.99 -19.08
N LEU A 63 -20.96 -33.66 -18.46
CA LEU A 63 -20.99 -32.81 -17.28
C LEU A 63 -20.22 -33.41 -16.10
N GLU A 64 -20.45 -34.68 -15.78
CA GLU A 64 -19.74 -35.37 -14.69
C GLU A 64 -18.22 -35.34 -14.90
N LEU A 65 -17.76 -35.50 -16.15
CA LEU A 65 -16.33 -35.40 -16.46
C LEU A 65 -15.79 -33.97 -16.24
N LEU A 66 -16.51 -32.93 -16.69
CA LEU A 66 -16.08 -31.54 -16.49
C LEU A 66 -16.02 -31.17 -15.00
N ILE A 67 -16.94 -31.70 -14.19
CA ILE A 67 -16.93 -31.54 -12.73
C ILE A 67 -15.74 -32.28 -12.11
N ASN A 68 -15.50 -33.54 -12.50
CA ASN A 68 -14.39 -34.34 -11.99
C ASN A 68 -13.01 -33.76 -12.34
N LEU A 69 -12.89 -33.11 -13.50
CA LEU A 69 -11.70 -32.36 -13.91
C LEU A 69 -11.63 -30.96 -13.28
N ASN A 70 -12.61 -30.59 -12.44
CA ASN A 70 -12.69 -29.31 -11.76
C ASN A 70 -12.75 -28.11 -12.71
N TYR A 71 -13.34 -28.26 -13.90
CA TYR A 71 -13.55 -27.15 -14.85
C TYR A 71 -14.82 -26.37 -14.54
N VAL A 72 -15.84 -27.04 -14.01
CA VAL A 72 -17.12 -26.43 -13.60
C VAL A 72 -17.54 -26.96 -12.24
N GLU A 73 -18.39 -26.23 -11.53
CA GLU A 73 -18.94 -26.60 -10.22
C GLU A 73 -20.42 -26.25 -10.10
N TYR A 74 -21.14 -26.96 -9.22
CA TYR A 74 -22.51 -26.61 -8.86
C TYR A 74 -22.52 -25.43 -7.88
N ILE A 75 -23.40 -24.45 -8.11
CA ILE A 75 -23.45 -23.23 -7.30
C ILE A 75 -24.70 -23.07 -6.45
N ASP A 76 -25.73 -23.88 -6.69
CA ASP A 76 -26.99 -23.76 -5.97
C ASP A 76 -27.79 -25.07 -5.86
N LYS A 77 -28.95 -24.97 -5.18
CA LYS A 77 -29.88 -26.10 -5.00
C LYS A 77 -30.60 -26.50 -6.29
N LYS A 78 -30.65 -25.63 -7.30
CA LYS A 78 -31.21 -25.93 -8.63
C LYS A 78 -30.22 -26.68 -9.51
N ARG A 79 -28.99 -26.87 -9.01
CA ARG A 79 -27.87 -27.52 -9.70
C ARG A 79 -27.48 -26.74 -10.96
N ASP A 80 -27.55 -25.41 -10.89
CA ASP A 80 -26.89 -24.56 -11.87
C ASP A 80 -25.38 -24.75 -11.76
N ILE A 81 -24.70 -24.73 -12.91
CA ILE A 81 -23.25 -24.89 -12.98
C ILE A 81 -22.59 -23.59 -13.41
N CYS A 82 -21.41 -23.30 -12.85
CA CYS A 82 -20.54 -22.24 -13.35
C CYS A 82 -19.11 -22.74 -13.52
N PHE A 83 -18.32 -21.96 -14.23
CA PHE A 83 -16.89 -22.20 -14.32
C PHE A 83 -16.19 -22.05 -12.97
N THR A 84 -15.20 -22.92 -12.74
CA THR A 84 -14.14 -22.68 -11.78
C THR A 84 -13.06 -21.79 -12.40
N SER A 85 -12.13 -21.28 -11.58
CA SER A 85 -10.92 -20.61 -12.06
C SER A 85 -10.14 -21.47 -13.08
N PHE A 86 -10.00 -22.76 -12.77
CA PHE A 86 -9.26 -23.70 -13.61
C PHE A 86 -9.94 -23.94 -14.95
N GLY A 87 -11.27 -24.05 -14.99
CA GLY A 87 -12.00 -24.24 -16.25
C GLY A 87 -11.91 -23.05 -17.19
N ILE A 88 -11.90 -21.81 -16.67
CA ILE A 88 -11.76 -20.61 -17.51
C ILE A 88 -10.36 -20.58 -18.12
N TRP A 89 -9.32 -20.73 -17.29
CA TRP A 89 -7.95 -20.80 -17.79
C TRP A 89 -7.78 -21.93 -18.80
N LYS A 90 -8.34 -23.12 -18.54
CA LYS A 90 -8.21 -24.25 -19.46
C LYS A 90 -8.89 -23.96 -20.80
N SER A 91 -10.06 -23.31 -20.79
CA SER A 91 -10.77 -22.92 -22.01
C SER A 91 -9.96 -21.92 -22.83
N GLU A 92 -9.41 -20.89 -22.19
CA GLU A 92 -8.56 -19.89 -22.84
C GLU A 92 -7.24 -20.49 -23.34
N ASN A 93 -6.71 -21.49 -22.64
CA ASN A 93 -5.53 -22.22 -23.08
C ASN A 93 -5.78 -23.10 -24.30
N ILE A 94 -6.95 -23.74 -24.40
CA ILE A 94 -7.35 -24.50 -25.60
C ILE A 94 -7.56 -23.56 -26.79
N LEU A 95 -8.02 -22.33 -26.55
CA LEU A 95 -8.30 -21.32 -27.57
C LEU A 95 -7.09 -20.44 -27.92
N ASP A 96 -5.88 -20.79 -27.44
CA ASP A 96 -4.65 -20.00 -27.62
C ASP A 96 -4.78 -18.52 -27.21
N VAL A 97 -5.65 -18.24 -26.25
CA VAL A 97 -5.88 -16.89 -25.69
C VAL A 97 -4.85 -16.59 -24.59
N ILE A 98 -4.59 -17.59 -23.74
CA ILE A 98 -3.60 -17.56 -22.66
C ILE A 98 -2.79 -18.85 -22.63
N ASP A 99 -1.47 -18.74 -22.58
CA ASP A 99 -0.59 -19.86 -22.24
C ASP A 99 -0.11 -19.85 -20.76
N THR A 100 0.65 -20.88 -20.37
CA THR A 100 1.16 -20.98 -19.00
C THR A 100 2.15 -19.85 -18.67
N LYS A 101 2.92 -19.38 -19.66
CA LYS A 101 3.89 -18.30 -19.48
C LYS A 101 3.16 -16.99 -19.22
N GLU A 102 2.17 -16.64 -20.03
CA GLU A 102 1.34 -15.45 -19.85
C GLU A 102 0.63 -15.46 -18.48
N LEU A 103 0.17 -16.63 -18.00
CA LEU A 103 -0.39 -16.78 -16.65
C LEU A 103 0.63 -16.45 -15.55
N LEU A 104 1.84 -17.02 -15.65
CA LEU A 104 2.91 -16.76 -14.68
C LEU A 104 3.34 -15.29 -14.72
N ASP A 105 3.51 -14.72 -15.91
CA ASP A 105 3.84 -13.31 -16.09
C ASP A 105 2.76 -12.40 -15.47
N PHE A 106 1.47 -12.74 -15.60
CA PHE A 106 0.39 -12.01 -14.94
C PHE A 106 0.48 -12.11 -13.42
N ILE A 107 0.73 -13.31 -12.89
CA ILE A 107 0.87 -13.54 -11.45
C ILE A 107 2.05 -12.74 -10.90
N ASP A 108 3.19 -12.80 -11.58
CA ASP A 108 4.41 -12.11 -11.19
C ASP A 108 4.17 -10.60 -11.17
N ASN A 109 3.67 -10.04 -12.26
CA ASN A 109 3.42 -8.60 -12.35
C ASN A 109 2.42 -8.09 -11.31
N LYS A 110 1.41 -8.89 -10.97
CA LYS A 110 0.33 -8.44 -10.09
C LYS A 110 0.61 -8.66 -8.60
N TRP A 111 1.32 -9.72 -8.25
CA TRP A 111 1.50 -10.14 -6.85
C TRP A 111 2.95 -10.31 -6.42
N PHE A 112 3.89 -10.59 -7.31
CA PHE A 112 5.31 -10.78 -6.97
C PHE A 112 6.23 -9.65 -7.42
N ASN A 113 5.71 -8.66 -8.16
CA ASN A 113 6.41 -7.43 -8.49
C ASN A 113 6.44 -6.48 -7.27
N CYS A 114 6.91 -7.01 -6.15
CA CYS A 114 6.97 -6.34 -4.85
C CYS A 114 7.97 -5.19 -4.84
N PHE A 115 8.90 -5.17 -5.80
CA PHE A 115 10.04 -4.27 -5.86
C PHE A 115 9.90 -3.12 -6.87
N ALA A 116 8.89 -3.13 -7.75
CA ALA A 116 8.73 -2.09 -8.78
C ALA A 116 8.65 -0.66 -8.23
N ASP A 117 8.09 -0.49 -7.03
CA ASP A 117 7.90 0.84 -6.43
C ASP A 117 9.03 1.26 -5.47
N PHE A 118 10.10 0.48 -5.30
CA PHE A 118 11.16 0.81 -4.32
C PHE A 118 11.82 2.15 -4.62
N ASN A 119 12.01 2.47 -5.91
CA ASN A 119 12.69 3.69 -6.35
C ASN A 119 11.73 4.84 -6.63
N ARG A 120 10.43 4.69 -6.32
CA ARG A 120 9.47 5.79 -6.49
C ARG A 120 9.79 6.91 -5.50
N PRO A 121 9.99 8.16 -5.97
CA PRO A 121 10.18 9.30 -5.08
C PRO A 121 9.02 9.49 -4.10
N LEU A 122 9.32 9.96 -2.88
CA LEU A 122 8.30 10.34 -1.92
C LEU A 122 7.46 11.50 -2.48
N SER A 123 6.14 11.36 -2.42
CA SER A 123 5.20 12.47 -2.58
C SER A 123 5.36 13.49 -1.45
N ASP A 124 4.87 14.71 -1.67
CA ASP A 124 4.91 15.78 -0.66
C ASP A 124 4.23 15.34 0.66
N LYS A 125 3.15 14.57 0.57
CA LYS A 125 2.48 13.95 1.71
C LYS A 125 3.38 12.99 2.48
N GLU A 126 3.99 12.05 1.77
CA GLU A 126 4.88 11.03 2.33
C GLU A 126 6.08 11.67 3.02
N LYS A 127 6.65 12.74 2.45
CA LYS A 127 7.72 13.55 3.07
C LYS A 127 7.27 14.18 4.38
N VAL A 128 6.08 14.79 4.42
CA VAL A 128 5.55 15.43 5.65
C VAL A 128 5.34 14.38 6.74
N ILE A 129 4.78 13.21 6.42
CA ILE A 129 4.58 12.12 7.40
C ILE A 129 5.91 11.69 8.01
N LEU A 130 6.90 11.33 7.16
CA LEU A 130 8.19 10.86 7.64
C LEU A 130 8.92 11.93 8.43
N PHE A 131 8.93 13.17 7.93
CA PHE A 131 9.59 14.27 8.63
C PHE A 131 8.94 14.58 9.98
N THR A 132 7.63 14.43 10.10
CA THR A 132 6.92 14.56 11.37
C THR A 132 7.37 13.49 12.36
N LEU A 133 7.44 12.22 11.93
CA LEU A 133 7.90 11.13 12.78
C LEU A 133 9.37 11.29 13.20
N LEU A 134 10.22 11.79 12.30
CA LEU A 134 11.61 12.13 12.61
C LEU A 134 11.69 13.26 13.64
N SER A 135 10.94 14.34 13.44
CA SER A 135 10.98 15.54 14.28
C SER A 135 10.40 15.30 15.67
N VAL A 136 9.38 14.45 15.80
CA VAL A 136 8.80 14.05 17.09
C VAL A 136 9.56 12.85 17.70
N ARG A 137 10.53 12.26 16.99
CA ARG A 137 11.33 11.11 17.42
C ARG A 137 10.50 9.87 17.76
N ALA A 138 9.59 9.54 16.85
CA ALA A 138 8.76 8.33 16.91
C ALA A 138 9.56 7.07 16.53
N PHE A 139 10.68 6.82 17.22
CA PHE A 139 11.74 5.87 16.81
C PHE A 139 11.54 4.43 17.29
N SER A 140 10.42 4.13 17.94
CA SER A 140 10.12 2.77 18.41
C SER A 140 8.63 2.55 18.60
N LYS A 141 8.26 1.28 18.84
CA LYS A 141 6.92 0.88 19.30
C LYS A 141 6.42 1.71 20.48
N ASN A 142 7.31 2.05 21.41
CA ASN A 142 6.97 2.73 22.65
C ASN A 142 6.80 4.24 22.45
N SER A 143 7.13 4.75 21.27
CA SER A 143 6.93 6.13 20.84
C SER A 143 6.19 6.14 19.50
N ALA A 144 5.12 5.36 19.40
CA ALA A 144 4.32 5.28 18.19
C ALA A 144 3.19 6.31 18.19
N VAL A 145 2.82 6.77 17.01
CA VAL A 145 1.52 7.41 16.78
C VAL A 145 0.44 6.40 17.16
N GLU A 146 -0.49 6.77 18.03
CA GLU A 146 -1.61 5.93 18.43
C GLU A 146 -2.93 6.62 18.10
N LEU A 147 -3.43 6.45 16.87
CA LEU A 147 -4.60 7.21 16.40
C LEU A 147 -5.91 6.83 17.09
N LYS A 148 -5.94 5.73 17.87
CA LYS A 148 -7.09 5.40 18.74
C LYS A 148 -7.13 6.24 20.02
N ASN A 149 -6.00 6.84 20.41
CA ASN A 149 -5.91 7.68 21.59
C ASN A 149 -6.20 9.14 21.21
N GLU A 150 -7.43 9.59 21.43
CA GLU A 150 -7.88 10.94 21.05
C GLU A 150 -7.09 12.05 21.76
N ASN A 151 -6.55 11.77 22.96
CA ASN A 151 -5.78 12.76 23.73
C ASN A 151 -4.49 13.22 23.04
N CYS A 152 -3.94 12.42 22.12
CA CYS A 152 -2.71 12.78 21.40
C CYS A 152 -2.98 13.44 20.03
N HIS A 153 -4.23 13.52 19.59
CA HIS A 153 -4.56 13.96 18.22
C HIS A 153 -4.15 15.41 17.97
N ASP A 154 -4.43 16.33 18.89
CA ASP A 154 -4.03 17.74 18.74
C ASP A 154 -2.51 17.92 18.68
N GLY A 155 -1.78 17.13 19.45
CA GLY A 155 -0.32 17.11 19.44
C GLY A 155 0.22 16.67 18.07
N TRP A 156 -0.34 15.60 17.50
CA TRP A 156 0.02 15.13 16.16
C TRP A 156 -0.41 16.10 15.05
N ALA A 157 -1.57 16.74 15.18
CA ALA A 157 -2.03 17.76 14.23
C ALA A 157 -1.05 18.93 14.21
N LYS A 158 -0.63 19.39 15.39
CA LYS A 158 0.37 20.44 15.52
C LYS A 158 1.71 20.02 14.92
N ALA A 159 2.17 18.79 15.17
CA ALA A 159 3.43 18.28 14.62
C ALA A 159 3.41 18.23 13.08
N LEU A 160 2.31 17.76 12.49
CA LEU A 160 2.10 17.71 11.04
C LEU A 160 2.13 19.12 10.44
N ASN A 161 1.43 20.07 11.04
CA ASN A 161 1.42 21.46 10.56
C ASN A 161 2.82 22.10 10.64
N LEU A 162 3.53 21.93 11.76
CA LEU A 162 4.90 22.44 11.90
C LEU A 162 5.84 21.84 10.85
N SER A 163 5.74 20.53 10.61
CA SER A 163 6.55 19.82 9.62
C SER A 163 6.22 20.27 8.19
N PHE A 164 4.94 20.42 7.87
CA PHE A 164 4.47 20.95 6.59
C PHE A 164 5.00 22.36 6.34
N ASP A 165 4.79 23.28 7.28
CA ASP A 165 5.21 24.68 7.16
C ASP A 165 6.72 24.79 6.98
N PHE A 166 7.49 23.98 7.72
CA PHE A 166 8.94 23.92 7.59
C PHE A 166 9.35 23.46 6.19
N LEU A 167 8.88 22.28 5.76
CA LEU A 167 9.24 21.71 4.45
C LEU A 167 8.82 22.62 3.30
N HIS A 168 7.64 23.23 3.38
CA HIS A 168 7.14 24.15 2.36
C HIS A 168 7.95 25.45 2.33
N LYS A 169 8.25 26.07 3.48
CA LYS A 169 9.11 27.26 3.57
C LYS A 169 10.52 27.01 3.03
N LYS A 170 11.00 25.77 3.13
CA LYS A 170 12.28 25.31 2.58
C LYS A 170 12.20 24.79 1.14
N GLN A 171 11.04 24.89 0.50
CA GLN A 171 10.80 24.45 -0.88
C GLN A 171 11.17 22.97 -1.10
N ILE A 172 11.04 22.14 -0.05
CA ILE A 172 11.22 20.68 -0.14
C ILE A 172 9.96 20.02 -0.69
N ILE A 173 8.81 20.59 -0.34
CA ILE A 173 7.49 20.28 -0.89
C ILE A 173 6.93 21.51 -1.62
N SER A 174 5.99 21.28 -2.51
CA SER A 174 5.41 22.28 -3.43
C SER A 174 3.90 22.49 -3.26
N ASP A 175 3.18 21.48 -2.78
CA ASP A 175 1.73 21.54 -2.64
C ASP A 175 1.28 22.43 -1.47
N LYS A 176 0.82 23.64 -1.79
CA LYS A 176 0.27 24.62 -0.83
C LYS A 176 -1.06 24.19 -0.22
N ASN A 177 -1.80 23.30 -0.87
CA ASN A 177 -3.13 22.87 -0.46
C ASN A 177 -3.14 21.46 0.15
N LEU A 178 -1.98 20.88 0.43
CA LEU A 178 -1.86 19.53 0.95
C LEU A 178 -2.65 19.34 2.26
N LEU A 179 -2.54 20.31 3.19
CA LEU A 179 -3.28 20.27 4.44
C LEU A 179 -4.78 20.52 4.24
N SER A 180 -5.15 21.46 3.37
CA SER A 180 -6.54 21.87 3.16
C SER A 180 -7.36 20.87 2.34
N SER A 181 -6.72 20.12 1.43
CA SER A 181 -7.34 19.04 0.67
C SER A 181 -7.67 17.82 1.54
N MET A 182 -6.98 17.64 2.67
CA MET A 182 -7.15 16.48 3.55
C MET A 182 -8.00 16.75 4.80
N THR A 183 -8.25 18.02 5.13
CA THR A 183 -9.19 18.42 6.19
C THR A 183 -10.62 18.59 5.68
N LYS A 184 -10.83 18.61 4.36
CA LYS A 184 -12.13 18.94 3.73
C LYS A 184 -13.14 17.79 3.69
N GLU A 185 -12.75 16.55 3.93
CA GLU A 185 -13.66 15.41 3.82
C GLU A 185 -13.67 14.54 5.08
N THR A 186 -14.56 14.90 6.01
CA THR A 186 -15.47 14.04 6.80
C THR A 186 -15.63 14.58 8.22
N LYS A 187 -16.88 14.82 8.63
CA LYS A 187 -17.25 15.16 10.02
C LYS A 187 -16.92 14.05 11.05
N SER A 188 -16.32 12.93 10.63
CA SER A 188 -16.15 11.72 11.46
C SER A 188 -14.69 11.29 11.71
N LEU A 189 -13.69 11.84 11.00
CA LEU A 189 -12.29 11.46 11.16
C LEU A 189 -11.42 12.70 11.33
N GLN A 190 -10.68 12.78 12.44
CA GLN A 190 -9.73 13.86 12.64
C GLN A 190 -8.68 13.87 11.51
N PRO A 191 -8.28 15.04 10.97
CA PRO A 191 -7.37 15.15 9.82
C PRO A 191 -6.05 14.38 9.96
N VAL A 192 -5.53 14.27 11.19
CA VAL A 192 -4.35 13.46 11.53
C VAL A 192 -4.54 11.99 11.15
N ILE A 193 -5.74 11.45 11.37
CA ILE A 193 -6.04 10.06 11.11
C ILE A 193 -5.99 9.77 9.61
N HIS A 194 -6.53 10.69 8.81
CA HIS A 194 -6.45 10.63 7.36
C HIS A 194 -5.00 10.72 6.86
N PHE A 195 -4.17 11.55 7.51
CA PHE A 195 -2.78 11.75 7.11
C PHE A 195 -1.97 10.45 7.17
N PHE A 196 -2.06 9.71 8.28
CA PHE A 196 -1.31 8.48 8.48
C PHE A 196 -1.93 7.24 7.80
N ARG A 197 -3.27 7.12 7.70
CA ARG A 197 -3.91 5.91 7.15
C ARG A 197 -3.61 5.64 5.68
N TYR A 198 -3.43 6.69 4.88
CA TYR A 198 -3.12 6.57 3.45
C TYR A 198 -1.61 6.76 3.22
N SER A 199 -0.82 5.85 3.77
CA SER A 199 0.65 5.81 3.70
C SER A 199 1.15 4.47 3.14
N GLU A 200 0.36 3.81 2.29
CA GLU A 200 0.57 2.42 1.84
C GLU A 200 1.93 2.16 1.18
N TYR A 201 2.54 3.19 0.58
CA TYR A 201 3.85 3.09 -0.07
C TYR A 201 5.04 3.35 0.87
N LEU A 202 4.84 4.03 2.01
CA LEU A 202 5.92 4.35 2.95
C LEU A 202 6.68 3.12 3.45
N PRO A 203 6.03 1.99 3.81
CA PRO A 203 6.77 0.78 4.20
C PRO A 203 7.75 0.33 3.11
N LYS A 204 7.40 0.42 1.83
CA LYS A 204 8.29 0.03 0.73
C LYS A 204 9.40 1.05 0.52
N GLN A 205 9.05 2.34 0.40
CA GLN A 205 9.98 3.44 0.14
C GLN A 205 11.01 3.65 1.26
N THR A 206 10.67 3.20 2.48
CA THR A 206 11.57 3.28 3.65
C THR A 206 12.26 1.95 3.96
N ASN A 207 12.23 0.97 3.05
CA ASN A 207 12.81 -0.36 3.27
C ASN A 207 12.36 -1.03 4.59
N GLY A 208 11.07 -0.89 4.91
CA GLY A 208 10.45 -1.43 6.12
C GLY A 208 10.75 -0.65 7.41
N ILE A 209 11.46 0.49 7.37
CA ILE A 209 11.70 1.31 8.56
C ILE A 209 10.40 1.95 9.04
N PHE A 210 9.57 2.47 8.14
CA PHE A 210 8.23 2.93 8.50
C PHE A 210 7.31 1.73 8.77
N ILE A 211 6.83 1.63 10.00
CA ILE A 211 5.93 0.55 10.43
C ILE A 211 4.52 1.12 10.57
N ALA A 212 3.62 0.68 9.69
CA ALA A 212 2.18 0.80 9.89
C ALA A 212 1.66 -0.48 10.55
N ARG A 213 1.50 -0.46 11.88
CA ARG A 213 0.88 -1.58 12.58
C ARG A 213 -0.63 -1.56 12.36
N GLY A 214 -1.22 -2.75 12.28
CA GLY A 214 -2.66 -2.90 12.51
C GLY A 214 -3.07 -2.16 13.80
N ASN A 215 -4.35 -1.75 13.88
CA ASN A 215 -4.89 -0.87 14.92
C ASN A 215 -4.55 0.64 14.82
N ASN A 216 -4.16 1.14 13.65
CA ASN A 216 -3.88 2.57 13.42
C ASN A 216 -2.70 3.09 14.27
N SER A 217 -1.60 2.32 14.33
CA SER A 217 -0.38 2.72 15.04
C SER A 217 0.81 2.79 14.10
N TYR A 218 1.61 3.85 14.19
CA TYR A 218 2.68 4.15 13.22
C TYR A 218 3.96 4.61 13.92
N TYR A 219 5.12 4.12 13.50
CA TYR A 219 6.42 4.55 14.03
C TYR A 219 7.56 4.24 13.04
N LEU A 220 8.76 4.73 13.32
CA LEU A 220 9.99 4.41 12.60
C LEU A 220 10.78 3.38 13.41
N ASP A 221 11.06 2.20 12.85
CA ASP A 221 11.79 1.11 13.51
C ASP A 221 13.30 1.36 13.55
N LEU A 222 13.68 2.42 14.24
CA LEU A 222 15.06 2.89 14.33
C LEU A 222 15.76 2.43 15.61
N TYR A 223 15.01 2.15 16.68
CA TYR A 223 15.57 1.74 17.96
C TYR A 223 15.64 0.21 18.10
N LYS A 224 16.83 -0.36 17.92
CA LYS A 224 17.09 -1.81 17.97
C LYS A 224 18.25 -2.09 18.92
N HIS A 225 18.12 -3.12 19.77
CA HIS A 225 19.16 -3.49 20.73
C HIS A 225 19.65 -2.31 21.58
N GLU A 226 18.70 -1.50 22.06
CA GLU A 226 18.96 -0.30 22.88
C GLU A 226 19.79 0.80 22.19
N LYS A 227 19.86 0.79 20.86
CA LYS A 227 20.58 1.78 20.07
C LYS A 227 19.77 2.23 18.86
N ILE A 228 20.01 3.47 18.42
CA ILE A 228 19.46 3.96 17.16
C ILE A 228 20.31 3.45 16.00
N ASP A 229 19.64 2.90 14.99
CA ASP A 229 20.20 2.61 13.69
C ASP A 229 20.44 3.93 12.93
N VAL A 230 21.68 4.42 13.03
CA VAL A 230 22.11 5.67 12.40
C VAL A 230 22.05 5.60 10.87
N GLN A 231 22.28 4.44 10.26
CA GLN A 231 22.25 4.31 8.80
C GLN A 231 20.83 4.43 8.27
N SER A 232 19.88 3.77 8.93
CA SER A 232 18.45 3.95 8.66
C SER A 232 18.01 5.40 8.85
N LEU A 233 18.51 6.10 9.87
CA LEU A 233 18.21 7.51 10.10
C LEU A 233 18.78 8.43 9.00
N ILE A 234 20.02 8.20 8.56
CA ILE A 234 20.64 8.91 7.42
C ILE A 234 19.76 8.74 6.17
N PHE A 235 19.44 7.49 5.83
CA PHE A 235 18.64 7.15 4.68
C PHE A 235 17.28 7.85 4.69
N LEU A 236 16.57 7.88 5.82
CA LEU A 236 15.28 8.57 5.93
C LEU A 236 15.36 10.07 5.66
N PHE A 237 16.42 10.74 6.13
CA PHE A 237 16.64 12.15 5.82
C PHE A 237 17.02 12.35 4.34
N GLU A 238 17.85 11.48 3.78
CA GLU A 238 18.23 11.53 2.35
C GLU A 238 17.02 11.41 1.43
N ILE A 239 16.09 10.47 1.67
CA ILE A 239 14.92 10.32 0.80
C ILE A 239 13.93 11.50 0.90
N ILE A 240 13.91 12.23 2.02
CA ILE A 240 13.07 13.42 2.21
C ILE A 240 13.67 14.62 1.49
N PHE A 241 14.96 14.90 1.73
CA PHE A 241 15.62 16.12 1.30
C PHE A 241 16.32 15.98 -0.06
N GLN A 242 16.64 14.75 -0.48
CA GLN A 242 17.33 14.42 -1.72
C GLN A 242 18.60 15.29 -1.86
N ASP A 243 18.86 15.83 -3.04
CA ASP A 243 20.01 16.69 -3.33
C ASP A 243 19.89 18.13 -2.78
N LYS A 244 18.83 18.46 -2.01
CA LYS A 244 18.59 19.83 -1.52
C LYS A 244 19.26 20.14 -0.18
N MET A 245 19.90 19.17 0.47
CA MET A 245 20.51 19.36 1.78
C MET A 245 21.83 20.16 1.67
N ASP A 246 21.84 21.37 2.23
CA ASP A 246 23.04 22.18 2.44
C ASP A 246 23.28 22.45 3.94
N PHE A 247 24.41 23.07 4.30
CA PHE A 247 24.74 23.35 5.71
C PHE A 247 23.70 24.24 6.40
N VAL A 248 23.11 25.21 5.69
CA VAL A 248 22.11 26.13 6.26
C VAL A 248 20.79 25.42 6.51
N LEU A 249 20.38 24.52 5.62
CA LEU A 249 19.20 23.68 5.75
C LEU A 249 19.41 22.62 6.82
N MET A 250 20.61 22.05 6.94
CA MET A 250 20.99 21.10 7.97
C MET A 250 20.80 21.67 9.37
N ASP A 251 21.35 22.86 9.65
CA ASP A 251 21.20 23.52 10.95
C ASP A 251 19.74 23.81 11.28
N LYS A 252 18.99 24.33 10.30
CA LYS A 252 17.55 24.64 10.49
C LYS A 252 16.70 23.39 10.66
N THR A 253 17.06 22.30 9.99
CA THR A 253 16.41 21.00 10.14
C THR A 253 16.67 20.45 11.54
N ASN A 254 17.92 20.51 12.01
CA ASN A 254 18.27 20.09 13.35
C ASN A 254 17.51 20.90 14.42
N GLU A 255 17.49 22.23 14.30
CA GLU A 255 16.74 23.12 15.20
C GLU A 255 15.24 22.77 15.21
N HIS A 256 14.65 22.53 14.03
CA HIS A 256 13.25 22.13 13.91
C HIS A 256 12.96 20.81 14.60
N CYS A 257 13.78 19.78 14.38
CA CYS A 257 13.60 18.47 15.01
C CYS A 257 13.78 18.54 16.52
N GLN A 258 14.77 19.28 17.03
CA GLN A 258 14.95 19.49 18.46
C GLN A 258 13.73 20.16 19.08
N LYS A 259 13.33 21.33 18.55
CA LYS A 259 12.18 22.08 19.07
C LYS A 259 10.89 21.26 19.05
N THR A 260 10.62 20.59 17.93
CA THR A 260 9.42 19.76 17.79
C THR A 260 9.41 18.59 18.77
N SER A 261 10.56 17.94 18.98
CA SER A 261 10.69 16.87 19.96
C SER A 261 10.37 17.37 21.37
N TYR A 262 10.98 18.45 21.84
CA TYR A 262 10.73 18.96 23.18
C TYR A 262 9.31 19.53 23.38
N ASP A 263 8.76 20.23 22.37
CA ASP A 263 7.45 20.90 22.48
C ASP A 263 6.26 19.93 22.35
N ILE A 264 6.44 18.84 21.60
CA ILE A 264 5.34 17.96 21.20
C ILE A 264 5.42 16.57 21.82
N SER A 265 6.61 15.97 22.02
CA SER A 265 6.71 14.59 22.51
C SER A 265 6.00 14.38 23.84
N ILE A 266 6.04 15.38 24.73
CA ILE A 266 5.34 15.37 26.03
C ILE A 266 3.80 15.31 25.90
N LYS A 267 3.26 15.72 24.76
CA LYS A 267 1.81 15.77 24.47
C LYS A 267 1.31 14.54 23.76
N VAL A 268 2.19 13.82 23.07
CA VAL A 268 1.82 12.68 22.23
C VAL A 268 2.32 11.34 22.76
N PHE A 269 3.31 11.33 23.65
CA PHE A 269 3.86 10.12 24.23
C PHE A 269 3.81 10.13 25.75
N THR A 270 3.81 8.93 26.33
CA THR A 270 4.04 8.74 27.76
C THR A 270 5.55 8.87 28.05
N LEU A 271 5.91 9.79 28.95
CA LEU A 271 7.30 10.18 29.20
C LEU A 271 8.18 9.04 29.73
N ASP A 272 7.61 8.10 30.48
CA ASP A 272 8.28 6.90 30.98
C ASP A 272 8.70 5.94 29.86
N LYS A 273 8.03 6.01 28.71
CA LYS A 273 8.25 5.14 27.54
C LYS A 273 9.00 5.83 26.40
N HIS A 274 8.93 7.16 26.34
CA HIS A 274 9.62 7.95 25.34
C HIS A 274 10.96 8.47 25.86
N ILE A 275 12.04 7.78 25.46
CA ILE A 275 13.40 8.10 25.88
C ILE A 275 14.16 9.01 24.92
N PHE A 276 13.53 9.44 23.82
CA PHE A 276 14.24 10.09 22.70
C PHE A 276 14.37 11.62 22.83
N SER A 277 13.77 12.25 23.85
CA SER A 277 13.83 13.70 24.09
C SER A 277 15.01 14.10 25.01
N THR A 278 16.25 13.74 24.63
CA THR A 278 17.48 14.05 25.39
C THR A 278 18.57 14.65 24.50
N LEU A 279 19.58 15.26 25.13
CA LEU A 279 20.74 15.85 24.44
C LEU A 279 21.53 14.83 23.61
N ASP A 280 21.60 13.57 24.06
CA ASP A 280 22.28 12.51 23.30
C ASP A 280 21.63 12.31 21.91
N TYR A 281 20.29 12.37 21.85
CA TYR A 281 19.56 12.27 20.59
C TYR A 281 19.62 13.55 19.76
N ASP A 282 19.75 14.72 20.39
CA ASP A 282 20.01 15.99 19.72
C ASP A 282 21.32 15.92 18.92
N ASP A 283 22.39 15.46 19.58
CA ASP A 283 23.71 15.29 18.97
C ASP A 283 23.69 14.21 17.90
N LEU A 284 22.98 13.11 18.13
CA LEU A 284 22.83 12.02 17.14
C LEU A 284 22.15 12.51 15.85
N VAL A 285 21.06 13.27 15.95
CA VAL A 285 20.36 13.84 14.78
C VAL A 285 21.28 14.82 14.05
N LYS A 286 21.96 15.72 14.77
CA LYS A 286 22.90 16.67 14.18
C LYS A 286 24.05 15.97 13.43
N GLN A 287 24.64 14.95 14.04
CA GLN A 287 25.71 14.16 13.43
C GLN A 287 25.22 13.40 12.19
N THR A 288 24.01 12.87 12.24
CA THR A 288 23.36 12.20 11.11
C THR A 288 23.19 13.16 9.93
N LEU A 289 22.61 14.34 10.18
CA LEU A 289 22.42 15.36 9.14
C LEU A 289 23.76 15.85 8.55
N ARG A 290 24.81 15.97 9.39
CA ARG A 290 26.16 16.31 8.91
C ARG A 290 26.74 15.24 7.99
N ARG A 291 26.50 13.96 8.26
CA ARG A 291 26.99 12.85 7.43
C ARG A 291 26.40 12.87 6.02
N ILE A 292 25.14 13.28 5.88
CA ILE A 292 24.48 13.42 4.56
C ILE A 292 25.24 14.39 3.65
N ILE A 293 25.78 15.48 4.21
CA ILE A 293 26.52 16.48 3.44
C ILE A 293 27.95 16.01 3.13
N VAL A 294 28.63 15.41 4.11
CA VAL A 294 30.06 15.08 4.02
C VAL A 294 30.31 13.76 3.28
N SER A 295 29.36 12.84 3.35
CA SER A 295 29.43 11.52 2.73
C SER A 295 28.06 11.18 2.17
N PRO A 296 27.64 11.81 1.05
CA PRO A 296 26.41 11.43 0.39
C PRO A 296 26.49 9.95 0.05
N THR A 297 25.57 9.16 0.58
CA THR A 297 25.54 7.72 0.28
C THR A 297 25.33 7.56 -1.22
N LEU A 298 26.12 6.70 -1.89
CA LEU A 298 26.05 6.48 -3.34
C LEU A 298 24.58 6.34 -3.77
N LYS A 299 24.16 7.19 -4.72
CA LYS A 299 22.80 7.25 -5.25
C LYS A 299 22.41 5.86 -5.79
N PHE A 300 21.41 5.23 -5.18
CA PHE A 300 20.75 4.03 -5.72
C PHE A 300 19.83 4.41 -6.88
#